data_AF-A0A1G8CLR7-F1
#
_entry.id   AF-A0A1G8CLR7-F1
#
_cell.length_a   1.000
_cell.length_b   1.000
_cell.length_c   1.000
_cell.angle_alpha   90.00
_cell.angle_beta   90.00
_cell.angle_gamma   90.00
#
_symmetry.space_group_name_H-M   'P 1'
#
loop_
_entity.id
_entity.type
_entity.pdbx_description
1 polymer ?
#
loop_
_entity_poly.entity_id
_entity_poly.type
_entity_poly.pdbx_seq_one_letter_code
_entity_poly.pdbx_strand_id
1 'polypeptide(L)'
;MSATHRPLSRSQAPDTSATGLTYAAIGFGDHHRHVTALDGTRWFATVADLTGKPHCGPTASTALTGLRSAMLRAAGLEFVVAPVGEPVVQLGERYALSVLPAVEGSSVRTR
;
A
#
# COMPACT_ATOMS: atom_id res chain seq x y z
N MET A 1 2.06 -27.71 6.61
CA MET A 1 3.20 -26.79 6.54
C MET A 1 2.70 -25.43 7.02
N SER A 2 3.08 -25.05 8.25
CA SER A 2 2.55 -23.86 8.91
C SER A 2 3.46 -22.68 8.59
N ALA A 3 2.98 -21.72 7.79
CA ALA A 3 3.68 -20.46 7.57
C ALA A 3 3.42 -19.60 8.80
N THR A 4 4.41 -19.53 9.70
CA THR A 4 4.37 -18.65 10.87
C THR A 4 4.38 -17.21 10.38
N HIS A 5 3.22 -16.59 10.24
CA HIS A 5 3.09 -15.16 9.97
C HIS A 5 3.53 -14.40 11.22
N ARG A 6 4.81 -14.03 11.28
CA ARG A 6 5.30 -13.12 12.31
C ARG A 6 4.68 -11.74 12.06
N PRO A 7 3.83 -11.22 12.96
CA PRO A 7 3.30 -9.87 12.78
C PRO A 7 4.47 -8.88 12.74
N LEU A 8 4.56 -8.13 11.63
CA LEU A 8 5.53 -7.04 11.53
C LEU A 8 5.11 -5.95 12.52
N SER A 9 6.01 -5.64 13.45
CA SER A 9 5.84 -4.50 14.37
C SER A 9 5.63 -3.23 13.55
N ARG A 10 4.67 -2.38 13.96
CA ARG A 10 4.38 -1.06 13.36
C ARG A 10 5.60 -0.14 13.24
N SER A 11 6.72 -0.48 13.88
CA SER A 11 7.98 0.28 13.88
C SER A 11 8.95 -0.07 12.74
N GLN A 12 8.68 -1.08 11.91
CA GLN A 12 9.51 -1.38 10.74
C GLN A 12 8.96 -0.65 9.51
N ALA A 13 9.19 0.67 9.46
CA ALA A 13 9.16 1.35 8.18
C ALA A 13 10.22 0.70 7.28
N PRO A 14 9.97 0.51 5.96
CA PRO A 14 10.99 -0.01 5.07
C PRO A 14 12.23 0.88 5.18
N ASP A 15 13.39 0.28 5.38
CA ASP A 15 14.65 0.96 5.09
C ASP A 15 14.52 1.44 3.64
N THR A 16 14.66 2.75 3.41
CA THR A 16 14.34 3.43 2.14
C THR A 16 15.16 2.92 0.95
N SER A 17 16.13 2.02 1.19
CA SER A 17 16.94 1.35 0.19
C SER A 17 16.19 0.15 -0.44
N ALA A 18 15.51 0.41 -1.55
CA ALA A 18 14.97 -0.65 -2.42
C ALA A 18 16.05 -1.14 -3.40
N THR A 19 16.13 -2.45 -3.61
CA THR A 19 17.01 -3.09 -4.61
C THR A 19 16.26 -3.49 -5.87
N GLY A 20 14.93 -3.55 -5.83
CA GLY A 20 14.09 -3.89 -6.97
C GLY A 20 12.73 -3.21 -6.92
N LEU A 21 12.25 -2.81 -8.09
CA LEU A 21 10.93 -2.24 -8.30
C LEU A 21 10.34 -2.77 -9.61
N THR A 22 9.25 -3.53 -9.55
CA THR A 22 8.61 -4.08 -10.76
C THR A 22 7.15 -3.64 -10.87
N TYR A 23 6.69 -3.42 -12.10
CA TYR A 23 5.30 -3.05 -12.36
C TYR A 23 4.35 -4.22 -12.09
N ALA A 24 3.28 -3.96 -11.34
CA ALA A 24 2.18 -4.90 -11.15
C ALA A 24 0.95 -4.38 -11.90
N ALA A 25 0.59 -5.04 -13.00
CA ALA A 25 -0.56 -4.67 -13.82
C ALA A 25 -1.88 -5.20 -13.21
N ILE A 26 -2.21 -4.78 -12.00
CA ILE A 26 -3.40 -5.22 -11.26
C ILE A 26 -4.26 -4.02 -10.86
N GLY A 27 -5.58 -4.20 -10.88
CA GLY A 27 -6.53 -3.15 -10.45
C GLY A 27 -6.80 -2.06 -11.49
N PHE A 28 -7.64 -1.10 -11.08
CA PHE A 28 -8.04 0.05 -11.88
C PHE A 28 -7.83 1.33 -11.05
N GLY A 29 -7.05 2.27 -11.57
CA GLY A 29 -6.87 3.61 -10.99
C GLY A 29 -5.46 3.91 -10.48
N ASP A 30 -4.89 3.05 -9.64
CA ASP A 30 -3.58 3.29 -9.03
C ASP A 30 -2.45 2.57 -9.78
N HIS A 31 -1.24 3.12 -9.69
CA HIS A 31 -0.06 2.48 -10.23
C HIS A 31 0.55 1.55 -9.18
N HIS A 32 0.52 0.25 -9.44
CA HIS A 32 0.98 -0.75 -8.49
C HIS A 32 2.41 -1.21 -8.79
N ARG A 33 3.17 -1.48 -7.72
CA ARG A 33 4.55 -1.98 -7.81
C ARG A 33 4.80 -3.05 -6.77
N HIS A 34 5.57 -4.07 -7.15
CA HIS A 34 6.26 -4.90 -6.15
C HIS A 34 7.62 -4.25 -5.86
N VAL A 35 7.96 -4.19 -4.57
CA VAL A 35 9.22 -3.61 -4.09
C VAL A 35 9.99 -4.71 -3.38
N THR A 36 11.28 -4.82 -3.67
CA THR A 36 12.22 -5.63 -2.90
C THR A 36 13.14 -4.70 -2.12
N ALA A 37 13.11 -4.78 -0.79
CA ALA A 37 14.01 -4.03 0.08
C ALA A 37 15.42 -4.65 0.07
N LEU A 38 16.40 -3.92 0.61
CA LEU A 38 17.79 -4.38 0.71
C LEU A 38 17.94 -5.68 1.51
N ASP A 39 17.13 -5.86 2.56
CA ASP A 39 17.10 -7.07 3.38
C ASP A 39 16.33 -8.24 2.74
N GLY A 40 15.84 -8.07 1.51
CA GLY A 40 15.04 -9.04 0.78
C GLY A 40 13.55 -9.03 1.13
N THR A 41 13.10 -8.19 2.07
CA THR A 41 11.67 -8.04 2.40
C THR A 41 10.90 -7.54 1.19
N ARG A 42 9.73 -8.14 0.95
CA ARG A 42 8.84 -7.76 -0.15
C ARG A 42 7.75 -6.82 0.33
N TRP A 43 7.53 -5.76 -0.42
CA TRP A 43 6.45 -4.81 -0.17
C TRP A 43 5.60 -4.62 -1.42
N PHE A 44 4.39 -4.14 -1.19
CA PHE A 44 3.48 -3.70 -2.24
C PHE A 44 3.28 -2.20 -2.13
N ALA A 45 3.62 -1.47 -3.20
CA ALA A 45 3.48 -0.03 -3.24
C ALA A 45 2.35 0.36 -4.20
N THR A 46 1.52 1.31 -3.77
CA THR A 46 0.49 1.92 -4.61
C THR A 46 0.78 3.42 -4.75
N VAL A 47 0.80 3.89 -6.00
CA VAL A 47 0.87 5.33 -6.29
C VAL A 47 -0.49 5.76 -6.83
N ALA A 48 -1.19 6.51 -6.00
CA ALA A 48 -2.52 7.05 -6.27
C ALA A 48 -2.43 8.38 -7.02
N ASP A 49 -3.18 8.51 -8.11
CA ASP A 49 -3.45 9.82 -8.73
C ASP A 49 -4.61 10.50 -7.99
N LEU A 50 -4.31 11.56 -7.25
CA LEU A 50 -5.27 12.29 -6.43
C LEU A 50 -6.32 13.02 -7.28
N THR A 51 -6.01 13.36 -8.53
CA THR A 51 -6.98 14.01 -9.43
C THR A 51 -8.04 13.04 -9.96
N GLY A 52 -7.74 11.74 -9.95
CA GLY A 52 -8.67 10.67 -10.33
C GLY A 52 -9.54 10.14 -9.19
N LYS A 53 -9.50 10.75 -8.00
CA LYS A 53 -10.19 10.26 -6.79
C LYS A 53 -11.19 11.27 -6.21
N PRO A 54 -12.24 11.66 -6.94
CA PRO A 54 -13.25 12.62 -6.45
C PRO A 54 -14.00 12.12 -5.20
N HIS A 55 -14.08 10.79 -5.01
CA HIS A 55 -14.66 10.16 -3.83
C HIS A 55 -13.78 10.29 -2.57
N CYS A 56 -12.51 10.65 -2.71
CA CYS A 56 -11.64 11.01 -1.59
C CYS A 56 -11.68 12.52 -1.29
N GLY A 57 -12.12 13.33 -2.25
CA GLY A 57 -12.25 14.78 -2.10
C GLY A 57 -12.28 15.48 -3.46
N PRO A 58 -12.90 16.67 -3.58
CA PRO A 58 -13.06 17.36 -4.86
C PRO A 58 -11.77 17.96 -5.45
N THR A 59 -10.72 18.08 -4.65
CA THR A 59 -9.41 18.63 -5.06
C THR A 59 -8.30 17.64 -4.70
N ALA A 60 -7.11 17.75 -5.31
CA ALA A 60 -5.99 16.88 -4.95
C ALA A 60 -5.63 16.94 -3.46
N SER A 61 -5.65 18.14 -2.85
CA SER A 61 -5.36 18.33 -1.42
C SER A 61 -6.42 17.71 -0.51
N THR A 62 -7.70 17.86 -0.84
CA THR A 62 -8.79 17.22 -0.07
C THR A 62 -8.82 15.72 -0.30
N ALA A 63 -8.52 15.25 -1.51
CA ALA A 63 -8.37 13.85 -1.85
C ALA A 63 -7.23 13.17 -1.09
N LEU A 64 -6.08 13.84 -0.90
CA LEU A 64 -5.00 13.34 -0.04
C LEU A 64 -5.47 13.12 1.40
N THR A 65 -6.22 14.08 1.93
CA THR A 65 -6.78 14.01 3.30
C THR A 65 -7.81 12.87 3.42
N GLY A 66 -8.68 12.71 2.42
CA GLY A 66 -9.65 11.62 2.38
C GLY A 66 -8.99 10.25 2.22
N LEU A 67 -7.97 10.13 1.38
CA LEU A 67 -7.20 8.90 1.19
C LEU A 67 -6.48 8.49 2.49
N ARG A 68 -5.82 9.43 3.18
CA ARG A 68 -5.23 9.22 4.51
C ARG A 68 -6.27 8.71 5.50
N SER A 69 -7.42 9.36 5.54
CA SER A 69 -8.52 8.97 6.43
C SER A 69 -9.07 7.57 6.12
N ALA A 70 -9.19 7.21 4.83
CA ALA A 70 -9.63 5.89 4.41
C ALA A 70 -8.62 4.80 4.80
N MET A 71 -7.33 5.05 4.56
CA MET A 71 -6.25 4.11 4.93
C MET A 71 -6.15 3.92 6.45
N LEU A 72 -6.29 4.98 7.24
CA LEU A 72 -6.31 4.89 8.71
C LEU A 72 -7.50 4.06 9.21
N ARG A 73 -8.69 4.24 8.63
CA ARG A 73 -9.86 3.41 8.97
C ARG A 73 -9.63 1.95 8.58
N ALA A 74 -9.11 1.70 7.37
CA ALA A 74 -8.78 0.38 6.89
C ALA A 74 -7.75 -0.32 7.80
N ALA A 75 -6.78 0.43 8.34
CA ALA A 75 -5.80 -0.07 9.29
C ALA A 75 -6.37 -0.51 10.65
N GLY A 76 -7.63 -0.16 10.96
CA GLY A 76 -8.36 -0.66 12.12
C GLY A 76 -9.10 -1.98 11.87
N LEU A 77 -9.07 -2.52 10.66
CA LEU A 77 -9.79 -3.74 10.28
C LEU A 77 -8.83 -4.93 10.23
N GLU A 78 -9.11 -5.98 11.01
CA GLU A 78 -8.22 -7.14 11.13
C GLU A 78 -8.08 -7.96 9.84
N PHE A 79 -9.08 -7.88 8.95
CA PHE A 79 -9.10 -8.61 7.69
C PHE A 79 -8.47 -7.83 6.53
N VAL A 80 -7.96 -6.61 6.77
CA VAL A 80 -7.35 -5.76 5.74
C VAL A 80 -5.84 -5.72 5.93
N VAL A 81 -5.10 -5.93 4.83
CA VAL A 81 -3.67 -5.62 4.81
C VAL A 81 -3.53 -4.09 4.80
N ALA A 82 -3.04 -3.56 5.91
CA ALA A 82 -2.90 -2.12 6.11
C ALA A 82 -1.49 -1.63 5.75
N PRO A 83 -1.35 -0.37 5.31
CA PRO A 83 -0.04 0.25 5.16
C PRO A 83 0.70 0.36 6.50
N VAL A 84 2.03 0.28 6.45
CA VAL A 84 2.91 0.45 7.62
C VAL A 84 3.38 1.90 7.75
N GLY A 85 3.63 2.37 8.99
CA GLY A 85 4.14 3.72 9.23
C GLY A 85 3.13 4.84 8.93
N GLU A 86 3.56 5.89 8.22
CA GLU A 86 2.65 6.90 7.67
C GLU A 86 1.84 6.27 6.52
N PRO A 87 0.50 6.12 6.66
CA PRO A 87 -0.28 5.32 5.72
C PRO A 87 -0.24 5.79 4.27
N VAL A 88 -0.06 7.10 4.08
CA VAL A 88 -0.09 7.77 2.78
C VAL A 88 0.87 8.95 2.83
N VAL A 89 1.90 8.90 2.01
CA VAL A 89 2.89 9.97 1.83
C VAL A 89 2.60 10.71 0.53
N GLN A 90 2.60 12.04 0.57
CA GLN A 90 2.40 12.84 -0.63
C GLN A 90 3.63 12.75 -1.56
N LEU A 91 3.39 12.60 -2.87
CA LEU A 91 4.42 12.54 -3.91
C LEU A 91 4.15 13.63 -4.95
N GLY A 92 4.77 14.80 -4.77
CA GLY A 92 4.46 15.99 -5.57
C GLY A 92 3.03 16.49 -5.34
N GLU A 93 2.45 17.21 -6.30
CA GLU A 93 1.12 17.81 -6.15
C GLU A 93 -0.03 16.86 -6.52
N ARG A 94 0.24 15.90 -7.41
CA ARG A 94 -0.78 15.03 -8.02
C ARG A 94 -0.85 13.64 -7.41
N TYR A 95 0.24 13.14 -6.84
CA TYR A 95 0.34 11.74 -6.46
C TYR A 95 0.49 11.53 -4.96
N ALA A 96 0.14 10.35 -4.51
CA ALA A 96 0.40 9.88 -3.15
C ALA A 96 0.85 8.41 -3.16
N LEU A 97 1.78 8.06 -2.27
CA LEU A 97 2.35 6.73 -2.12
C LEU A 97 1.81 6.08 -0.85
N SER A 98 1.38 4.82 -0.94
CA SER A 98 1.16 3.94 0.21
C SER A 98 2.03 2.69 0.07
N VAL A 99 2.67 2.25 1.15
CA VAL A 99 3.47 1.02 1.18
C VAL A 99 2.84 0.03 2.15
N LEU A 100 2.53 -1.14 1.63
CA LEU A 100 1.83 -2.21 2.32
C LEU A 100 2.72 -3.45 2.39
N PRO A 101 2.59 -4.28 3.44
CA PRO A 101 3.20 -5.61 3.46
C PRO A 101 2.78 -6.40 2.22
N ALA A 102 3.73 -7.07 1.57
CA ALA A 102 3.39 -8.04 0.53
C ALA A 102 2.95 -9.35 1.20
N VAL A 103 1.68 -9.73 1.03
CA VAL A 103 1.14 -11.00 1.52
C VAL A 103 0.88 -11.94 0.34
N GLU A 104 1.17 -13.22 0.54
CA GLU A 104 0.84 -14.24 -0.46
C GLU A 104 -0.64 -14.61 -0.35
N GLY A 105 -1.39 -14.39 -1.43
CA GLY A 105 -2.77 -14.83 -1.55
C GLY A 105 -2.84 -16.27 -2.04
N SER A 106 -3.80 -17.03 -1.52
CA SER A 106 -4.18 -18.32 -2.08
C SER A 106 -5.58 -18.23 -2.69
N SER A 107 -5.75 -18.72 -3.91
CA SER A 107 -7.09 -18.88 -4.48
C SER A 107 -7.67 -20.22 -4.05
N VAL A 108 -8.93 -20.22 -3.60
CA VAL A 108 -9.72 -21.44 -3.49
C VAL A 108 -10.48 -21.61 -4.80
N ARG A 109 -10.28 -22.75 -5.46
CA ARG A 109 -11.11 -23.14 -6.60
C ARG A 109 -12.21 -24.06 -6.09
N THR A 110 -13.42 -23.53 -5.96
CA THR A 110 -14.62 -24.34 -5.71
C THR A 110 -14.94 -25.10 -7.00
N ARG A 111 -15.05 -26.43 -6.92
CA ARG A 111 -15.54 -27.27 -8.01
C ARG A 111 -17.06 -27.20 -8.10
#